data_AF-A0A525IQK2-F1
#
_entry.id   AF-A0A525IQK2-F1
#
_cell.length_a   1.000
_cell.length_b   1.000
_cell.length_c   1.000
_cell.angle_alpha   90.00
_cell.angle_beta   90.00
_cell.angle_gamma   90.00
#
_symmetry.space_group_name_H-M   'P 1'
#
loop_
_entity.id
_entity.type
_entity.pdbx_description
1 polymer ?
#
loop_
_entity_poly.entity_id
_entity_poly.type
_entity_poly.pdbx_seq_one_letter_code
_entity_poly.pdbx_strand_id
1 'polypeptide(L)' 'MKANLISIVVGIFITVVSWVPLWMVEAYDRYAMPVGLGLFALAASFAGGLIALVGLIRLVIQASRTHD' A
#
# COMPACT_ATOMS: atom_id res chain seq x y z
N MET A 1 1.60 6.83 -18.58
CA MET A 1 2.52 7.36 -17.55
C MET A 1 1.83 7.95 -16.32
N LYS A 2 1.16 9.12 -16.37
CA LYS A 2 0.57 9.77 -15.16
C LYS A 2 -0.35 8.85 -14.33
N ALA A 3 -1.30 8.16 -14.97
CA ALA A 3 -2.22 7.26 -14.27
C ALA A 3 -1.52 6.08 -13.56
N ASN A 4 -0.44 5.54 -14.16
CA ASN A 4 0.32 4.44 -13.57
C ASN A 4 1.11 4.93 -12.35
N LEU A 5 1.73 6.10 -12.45
CA LEU A 5 2.44 6.72 -11.32
C LEU A 5 1.47 7.00 -10.16
N ILE A 6 0.28 7.52 -10.46
CA ILE A 6 -0.78 7.74 -9.46
C ILE A 6 -1.15 6.42 -8.77
N SER A 7 -1.34 5.33 -9.51
CA SER A 7 -1.67 4.03 -8.91
C SER A 7 -0.56 3.49 -8.00
N ILE A 8 0.72 3.70 -8.34
CA ILE A 8 1.86 3.33 -7.48
C ILE A 8 1.83 4.13 -6.18
N VAL A 9 1.70 5.47 -6.30
CA VAL A 9 1.66 6.36 -5.13
C VAL A 9 0.47 6.02 -4.22
N VAL A 10 -0.71 5.80 -4.80
CA VAL A 10 -1.91 5.40 -4.05
C VAL A 10 -1.73 4.05 -3.36
N GLY A 11 -1.16 3.05 -4.05
CA GLY A 11 -0.88 1.75 -3.46
C GLY A 11 0.06 1.82 -2.26
N ILE A 12 1.18 2.56 -2.40
CA ILE A 12 2.14 2.80 -1.31
C ILE A 12 1.47 3.55 -0.16
N PHE A 13 0.68 4.58 -0.47
CA PHE A 13 -0.01 5.38 0.54
C PHE A 13 -0.98 4.53 1.36
N ILE A 14 -1.79 3.69 0.72
CA ILE A 14 -2.70 2.75 1.39
C ILE A 14 -1.91 1.80 2.31
N THR A 15 -0.80 1.26 1.82
CA THR A 15 0.06 0.38 2.61
C THR A 15 0.54 1.09 3.88
N VAL A 16 1.08 2.32 3.78
CA VAL A 16 1.59 3.04 4.95
C VAL A 16 0.48 3.46 5.91
N VAL A 17 -0.61 4.03 5.40
CA VAL A 17 -1.71 4.55 6.22
C VAL A 17 -2.45 3.43 6.96
N SER A 18 -2.44 2.20 6.42
CA SER A 18 -3.07 1.06 7.08
C SER A 18 -2.49 0.70 8.46
N TRP A 19 -1.27 1.16 8.77
CA TRP A 19 -0.61 0.96 10.07
C TRP A 19 -0.94 2.05 11.09
N VAL A 20 -1.52 3.18 10.67
CA VAL A 20 -1.88 4.29 11.57
C VAL A 20 -2.82 3.84 12.70
N PRO A 21 -3.85 3.02 12.48
CA PRO A 21 -4.70 2.52 13.57
C PRO A 21 -3.93 1.69 14.60
N LEU A 22 -2.95 0.89 14.16
CA LEU A 22 -2.08 0.13 15.06
C LEU A 22 -1.22 1.04 15.91
N TRP A 23 -0.59 2.05 15.30
CA TRP A 23 0.21 3.04 16.03
C TRP A 23 -0.63 3.84 17.03
N MET A 24 -1.88 4.14 16.68
CA MET A 24 -2.80 4.86 17.57
C MET A 24 -3.18 4.02 18.79
N VAL A 25 -3.41 2.72 18.62
CA VAL A 25 -3.68 1.81 19.75
C VAL A 25 -2.43 1.58 20.59
N GLU A 26 -1.27 1.35 19.98
CA GLU A 26 -0.02 1.15 20.71
C GLU A 26 0.41 2.40 21.52
N ALA A 27 0.10 3.60 21.01
CA ALA A 27 0.33 4.86 21.71
C ALA A 27 -0.62 5.08 22.91
N TYR A 28 -1.82 4.49 22.88
CA TYR A 28 -2.82 4.65 23.93
C TYR A 28 -2.72 3.55 25.00
N ASP A 29 -2.52 2.31 24.59
CA ASP A 29 -2.34 1.16 25.48
C ASP A 29 -1.33 0.16 24.87
N ARG A 30 -0.11 0.18 25.42
CA ARG A 30 1.01 -0.63 24.93
C ARG A 30 0.83 -2.13 25.17
N TYR A 31 -0.06 -2.53 26.07
CA TYR A 31 -0.35 -3.93 26.38
C TYR A 31 -1.59 -4.46 25.66
N ALA A 32 -2.35 -3.59 24.99
CA ALA A 32 -3.39 -4.04 24.09
C ALA A 32 -2.71 -4.79 22.92
N MET A 33 -3.12 -6.03 22.70
CA MET A 33 -2.83 -6.75 21.45
C MET A 33 -4.01 -6.58 20.51
N PRO A 34 -4.05 -5.53 19.67
CA PRO A 34 -5.14 -5.33 18.73
C PRO A 34 -4.96 -6.25 17.50
N VAL A 35 -5.11 -7.56 17.70
CA VAL A 35 -4.96 -8.58 16.67
C VAL A 35 -5.82 -8.28 15.44
N GLY A 36 -7.03 -7.74 15.64
CA GLY A 36 -7.92 -7.32 14.55
C GLY A 36 -7.36 -6.15 13.72
N LEU A 37 -6.73 -5.16 14.35
CA LEU A 37 -6.08 -4.06 13.63
C LEU A 37 -4.79 -4.54 12.94
N GLY A 38 -4.11 -5.53 13.54
CA GLY A 38 -2.98 -6.22 12.94
C GLY A 38 -3.35 -6.88 11.62
N LEU A 39 -4.40 -7.69 11.63
CA LEU A 39 -4.94 -8.34 10.44
C LEU A 39 -5.44 -7.33 9.40
N PHE A 40 -6.08 -6.25 9.84
CA PHE A 40 -6.52 -5.18 8.97
C PHE A 40 -5.35 -4.48 8.27
N ALA A 41 -4.31 -4.09 9.00
CA ALA A 41 -3.12 -3.46 8.45
C ALA A 41 -2.40 -4.39 7.46
N LEU A 42 -2.34 -5.69 7.76
CA LEU A 42 -1.72 -6.69 6.89
C LEU A 42 -2.54 -6.88 5.60
N ALA A 43 -3.86 -7.00 5.70
CA ALA A 43 -4.76 -7.11 4.54
C ALA A 43 -4.72 -5.85 3.67
N ALA A 44 -4.77 -4.67 4.28
CA ALA A 44 -4.69 -3.39 3.57
C ALA A 44 -3.31 -3.14 2.96
N SER A 45 -2.22 -3.56 3.62
CA SER A 45 -0.87 -3.55 3.05
C SER A 45 -0.75 -4.46 1.83
N PHE A 46 -1.38 -5.63 1.87
CA PHE A 46 -1.41 -6.55 0.74
C PHE A 46 -2.20 -5.96 -0.44
N ALA A 47 -3.36 -5.36 -0.17
CA ALA A 47 -4.15 -4.67 -1.19
C ALA A 47 -3.41 -3.48 -1.80
N GLY A 48 -2.79 -2.63 -0.97
CA GLY A 48 -1.97 -1.49 -1.42
C GLY A 48 -0.77 -1.94 -2.26
N GLY A 49 -0.10 -3.02 -1.83
CA GLY A 49 0.99 -3.66 -2.56
C GLY A 49 0.57 -4.16 -3.93
N LEU A 50 -0.57 -4.84 -4.05
CA LEU A 50 -1.11 -5.30 -5.34
C LEU A 50 -1.42 -4.13 -6.28
N ILE A 51 -2.02 -3.05 -5.77
CA ILE A 51 -2.31 -1.85 -6.56
C ILE A 51 -1.01 -1.23 -7.08
N ALA A 52 0.00 -1.11 -6.21
CA ALA A 52 1.31 -0.56 -6.60
C ALA A 52 2.03 -1.46 -7.63
N LEU A 53 1.96 -2.77 -7.46
CA LEU A 53 2.56 -3.74 -8.38
C LEU A 53 1.91 -3.68 -9.76
N VAL A 54 0.57 -3.63 -9.83
CA VAL A 54 -0.16 -3.48 -11.10
C VAL A 54 0.21 -2.16 -11.79
N GLY A 55 0.31 -1.07 -11.03
CA GLY A 55 0.76 0.22 -11.52
C GLY A 55 2.18 0.17 -12.10
N LEU A 56 3.10 -0.51 -11.41
CA LEU A 56 4.48 -0.70 -11.83
C LEU A 56 4.57 -1.54 -13.10
N ILE A 57 3.89 -2.69 -13.17
CA ILE A 57 3.88 -3.55 -14.36
C ILE A 57 3.37 -2.77 -15.58
N ARG A 58 2.28 -2.02 -15.43
CA ARG A 58 1.75 -1.17 -16.50
C ARG A 58 2.71 -0.07 -16.92
N LEU A 59 3.48 0.48 -15.98
CA LEU A 59 4.51 1.48 -16.27
C LEU A 59 5.66 0.88 -17.08
N VAL A 60 6.17 -0.30 -16.67
CA VAL A 60 7.26 -1.00 -17.35
C VAL A 60 6.87 -1.39 -18.77
N ILE A 61 5.67 -1.93 -18.99
CA ILE A 61 5.18 -2.30 -20.33
C ILE A 61 5.05 -1.07 -21.26
N GLN A 62 4.61 0.07 -20.72
CA GLN A 62 4.54 1.30 -21.52
C GLN A 62 5.92 1.84 -21.87
N ALA A 63 6.85 1.79 -20.92
CA ALA A 63 8.22 2.24 -21.13
C ALA A 63 8.97 1.35 -22.15
N SER A 64 8.73 0.04 -22.14
CA SER A 64 9.33 -0.85 -23.14
C SER A 64 8.76 -0.64 -24.54
N ARG A 65 7.46 -0.37 -24.69
CA ARG A 65 6.83 -0.08 -25.98
C ARG A 65 7.16 1.29 -26.59
N THR A 66 7.74 2.20 -25.82
CA THR A 66 8.14 3.54 -26.31
C THR A 66 9.62 3.61 -26.69
N HIS A 67 10.36 2.51 -26.53
CA HIS A 67 11.78 2.42 -26.88
C HIS A 67 12.05 1.71 -28.22
N ASP A 68 11.02 1.22 -28.90
CA ASP A 68 11.02 0.79 -30.31
C ASP A 68 10.49 1.93 -31.20
#